data_AF-A0A4U1BKW5-F1
#
_entry.id   AF-A0A4U1BKW5-F1
#
_cell.length_a   1.000
_cell.length_b   1.000
_cell.length_c   1.000
_cell.angle_alpha   90.00
_cell.angle_beta   90.00
_cell.angle_gamma   90.00
#
_symmetry.space_group_name_H-M   'P 1'
#
loop_
_entity.id
_entity.type
_entity.pdbx_description
1 polymer ?
#
loop_
_entity_poly.entity_id
_entity_poly.type
_entity_poly.pdbx_seq_one_letter_code
_entity_poly.pdbx_strand_id
1 'polypeptide(L)'
;MLAKLHRYLAGILAIPLLLVIFSGLLLAVVPLLTPTNPSAFTPAQMQHTMERLEQDGMVKFAYALPDHNLIMVAFEGLRGRQFRDLYTGERGEKTWQMKLSGFAKGMHKGLLVDAGWLVEISTWAMLIITIVGFVLSRPRWSNTNMGWHNSVGWVSGPLSLLVTITALMMLYQGHGPRAGKQEAQPSMTLEQSFGQLQNYTVANMQMVKTTPNGYELSWKDNQGQAWSWQPDSQATPQEKPVRWARVLHDGTFFGNVGLVVYSLLSMMLLAILFTGYANWIARLRRDRKGANALAADHLVTYVSQSGQSAKLAQQIATELTEKGDSVQLTSAANISAKDLASYGKVHLLVATCGEGEVPDSGKALLASLGSVDLNGIEVSLLGLGDRRFNHFCEAANQFHTALTNAGATLRHPPVLVDGKPKEQWREWLQASLS
;
A
#
# COMPACT_ATOMS: atom_id res chain seq x y z
N MET A 1 -19.16 12.29 1.81
CA MET A 1 -18.00 12.87 2.52
C MET A 1 -16.86 11.85 2.67
N LEU A 2 -17.10 10.67 3.23
CA LEU A 2 -16.09 9.61 3.47
C LEU A 2 -15.25 9.23 2.25
N ALA A 3 -15.87 9.00 1.08
CA ALA A 3 -15.14 8.65 -0.14
C ALA A 3 -14.21 9.76 -0.65
N LYS A 4 -14.51 11.04 -0.34
CA LYS A 4 -13.59 12.16 -0.63
C LYS A 4 -12.39 12.11 0.33
N LEU A 5 -12.66 11.96 1.64
CA LEU A 5 -11.62 11.87 2.67
C LEU A 5 -10.62 10.73 2.39
N HIS A 6 -11.13 9.50 2.18
CA HIS A 6 -10.30 8.33 1.86
C HIS A 6 -9.38 8.60 0.66
N ARG A 7 -9.92 9.20 -0.40
CA ARG A 7 -9.16 9.51 -1.61
C ARG A 7 -8.06 10.55 -1.39
N TYR A 8 -8.36 11.67 -0.73
CA TYR A 8 -7.35 12.72 -0.51
C TYR A 8 -6.25 12.24 0.43
N LEU A 9 -6.62 11.56 1.50
CA LEU A 9 -5.67 11.04 2.48
C LEU A 9 -4.75 9.99 1.84
N ALA A 10 -5.31 9.04 1.08
CA ALA A 10 -4.53 8.04 0.36
C ALA A 10 -3.66 8.65 -0.76
N GLY A 11 -4.14 9.67 -1.47
CA GLY A 11 -3.39 10.34 -2.53
C GLY A 11 -2.19 11.14 -2.01
N ILE A 12 -2.39 11.95 -0.97
CA ILE A 12 -1.34 12.80 -0.38
C ILE A 12 -0.25 11.94 0.28
N LEU A 13 -0.62 10.85 0.94
CA LEU A 13 0.32 9.99 1.67
C LEU A 13 0.75 8.75 0.88
N ALA A 14 0.49 8.71 -0.44
CA ALA A 14 0.78 7.53 -1.24
C ALA A 14 2.26 7.12 -1.19
N ILE A 15 3.18 8.08 -1.28
CA ILE A 15 4.62 7.84 -1.28
C ILE A 15 5.11 7.28 0.07
N PRO A 16 4.87 7.94 1.23
CA PRO A 16 5.32 7.38 2.50
C PRO A 16 4.66 6.03 2.81
N LEU A 17 3.38 5.84 2.49
CA LEU A 17 2.71 4.54 2.65
C LEU A 17 3.34 3.46 1.76
N LEU A 18 3.68 3.78 0.50
CA LEU A 18 4.36 2.86 -0.41
C LEU A 18 5.67 2.36 0.21
N LEU A 19 6.50 3.27 0.72
CA LEU A 19 7.79 2.93 1.32
C LEU A 19 7.64 2.11 2.60
N VAL A 20 6.67 2.44 3.47
CA VAL A 20 6.40 1.69 4.70
C VAL A 20 5.87 0.27 4.40
N ILE A 21 4.92 0.14 3.47
CA ILE A 21 4.36 -1.17 3.10
C ILE A 21 5.41 -2.02 2.37
N PHE A 22 6.18 -1.43 1.45
CA PHE A 22 7.25 -2.14 0.74
C PHE A 22 8.35 -2.60 1.69
N SER A 23 8.77 -1.76 2.63
CA SER A 23 9.72 -2.19 3.66
C SER A 23 9.15 -3.26 4.60
N GLY A 24 7.84 -3.24 4.89
CA GLY A 24 7.15 -4.32 5.58
C GLY A 24 7.20 -5.65 4.82
N LEU A 25 6.99 -5.62 3.49
CA LEU A 25 7.16 -6.79 2.63
C LEU A 25 8.57 -7.36 2.71
N LEU A 26 9.60 -6.51 2.64
CA LEU A 26 10.99 -6.95 2.78
C LEU A 26 11.25 -7.59 4.16
N LEU A 27 10.72 -7.01 5.24
CA LEU A 27 10.87 -7.56 6.59
C LEU A 27 10.16 -8.91 6.77
N ALA A 28 9.08 -9.17 6.03
CA ALA A 28 8.38 -10.45 6.05
C ALA A 28 9.07 -11.52 5.16
N VAL A 29 9.63 -11.13 4.01
CA VAL A 29 10.23 -12.06 3.04
C VAL A 29 11.66 -12.46 3.43
N VAL A 30 12.47 -11.54 3.96
CA VAL A 30 13.89 -11.86 4.24
C VAL A 30 14.08 -13.02 5.21
N PRO A 31 13.31 -13.17 6.31
CA PRO A 31 13.43 -14.33 7.18
C PRO A 31 13.08 -15.65 6.47
N LEU A 32 12.13 -15.65 5.51
CA LEU A 32 11.82 -16.84 4.69
C LEU A 32 12.98 -17.27 3.79
N LEU A 33 13.86 -16.33 3.42
CA LEU A 33 15.07 -16.57 2.62
C LEU A 33 16.33 -16.74 3.48
N THR A 34 16.18 -16.71 4.81
CA THR A 34 17.30 -16.89 5.73
C THR A 34 17.45 -18.38 6.03
N PRO A 35 18.63 -18.98 5.77
CA PRO A 35 18.88 -20.36 6.15
C PRO A 35 18.74 -20.53 7.66
N THR A 36 17.93 -21.49 8.10
CA THR A 36 17.85 -21.84 9.52
C THR A 36 19.07 -22.66 9.91
N ASN A 37 19.69 -22.32 11.03
CA ASN A 37 20.77 -23.15 11.58
C ASN A 37 20.16 -24.24 12.47
N PRO A 38 20.24 -25.53 12.08
CA PRO A 38 19.62 -26.61 12.85
C PRO A 38 20.36 -26.92 14.16
N SER A 39 21.59 -26.42 14.32
CA SER A 39 22.40 -26.66 15.51
C SER A 39 22.03 -25.71 16.63
N ALA A 40 21.59 -26.28 17.75
CA ALA A 40 21.40 -25.55 19.00
C ALA A 40 22.72 -24.90 19.46
N PHE A 41 22.68 -23.60 19.74
CA PHE A 41 23.83 -22.89 20.31
C PHE A 41 23.83 -23.05 21.84
N THR A 42 24.73 -23.89 22.35
CA THR A 42 24.69 -24.37 23.74
C THR A 42 25.30 -23.39 24.74
N PRO A 43 25.01 -23.52 26.05
CA PRO A 43 25.69 -22.76 27.10
C PRO A 43 27.22 -22.86 27.03
N ALA A 44 27.78 -24.06 26.82
CA ALA A 44 29.22 -24.27 26.74
C ALA A 44 29.84 -23.55 25.53
N GLN A 45 29.17 -23.59 24.37
CA GLN A 45 29.64 -22.87 23.17
C GLN A 45 29.60 -21.35 23.37
N MET A 46 28.52 -20.83 23.97
CA MET A 46 28.42 -19.40 24.29
C MET A 46 29.49 -18.97 25.30
N GLN A 47 29.76 -19.78 26.33
CA GLN A 47 30.80 -19.52 27.31
C GLN A 47 32.18 -19.45 26.65
N HIS A 48 32.56 -20.47 25.88
CA HIS A 48 33.84 -20.49 25.15
C HIS A 48 33.99 -19.30 24.20
N THR A 49 32.92 -18.95 23.47
CA THR A 49 32.91 -17.79 22.59
C THR A 49 33.09 -16.50 23.37
N MET A 50 32.44 -16.37 24.53
CA MET A 50 32.56 -15.21 25.40
C MET A 50 33.98 -15.05 25.96
N GLU A 51 34.61 -16.14 26.42
CA GLU A 51 36.01 -16.15 26.88
C GLU A 51 36.95 -15.64 25.78
N ARG A 52 36.74 -16.08 24.53
CA ARG A 52 37.53 -15.58 23.40
C ARG A 52 37.27 -14.09 23.11
N LEU A 53 36.02 -13.64 23.20
CA LEU A 53 35.65 -12.24 22.97
C LEU A 53 36.23 -11.32 24.05
N GLU A 54 36.28 -11.75 25.30
CA GLU A 54 36.85 -10.97 26.41
C GLU A 54 38.36 -10.73 26.25
N GLN A 55 39.07 -11.60 25.52
CA GLN A 55 40.47 -11.36 25.13
C GLN A 55 40.64 -10.17 24.18
N ASP A 56 39.62 -9.85 23.37
CA ASP A 56 39.64 -8.70 22.45
C ASP A 56 39.24 -7.38 23.15
N GLY A 57 38.67 -7.46 24.36
CA GLY A 57 38.27 -6.32 25.19
C GLY A 57 37.03 -6.59 26.03
N MET A 58 36.72 -5.68 26.96
CA MET A 58 35.55 -5.79 27.84
C MET A 58 34.25 -5.80 27.03
N VAL A 59 33.54 -6.92 27.05
CA VAL A 59 32.25 -7.07 26.36
C VAL A 59 31.16 -6.43 27.21
N LYS A 60 30.35 -5.55 26.61
CA LYS A 60 29.14 -4.98 27.24
C LYS A 60 27.94 -5.91 27.07
N PHE A 61 27.77 -6.47 25.88
CA PHE A 61 26.81 -7.55 25.62
C PHE A 61 27.19 -8.30 24.34
N ALA A 62 26.82 -9.57 24.29
CA ALA A 62 26.91 -10.44 23.14
C ALA A 62 25.54 -11.09 22.89
N TYR A 63 25.06 -11.01 21.64
CA TYR A 63 23.76 -11.54 21.21
C TYR A 63 23.96 -12.51 20.05
N ALA A 64 23.61 -13.77 20.25
CA ALA A 64 23.73 -14.83 19.26
C ALA A 64 22.69 -14.67 18.14
N LEU A 65 23.13 -14.85 16.89
CA LEU A 65 22.32 -14.87 15.67
C LEU A 65 22.60 -16.19 14.93
N PRO A 66 22.05 -17.33 15.42
CA PRO A 66 22.39 -18.66 14.89
C PRO A 66 22.12 -18.80 13.39
N ASP A 67 21.00 -18.25 12.91
CA ASP A 67 20.60 -18.25 11.49
C ASP A 67 21.56 -17.49 10.55
N HIS A 68 22.50 -16.74 11.11
CA HIS A 68 23.55 -16.06 10.35
C HIS A 68 24.95 -16.59 10.68
N ASN A 69 25.07 -17.57 11.57
CA ASN A 69 26.34 -18.03 12.14
C ASN A 69 27.18 -16.87 12.73
N LEU A 70 26.51 -15.88 13.33
CA LEU A 70 27.17 -14.70 13.87
C LEU A 70 26.78 -14.46 15.33
N ILE A 71 27.66 -13.82 16.08
CA ILE A 71 27.38 -13.18 17.36
C ILE A 71 27.60 -11.68 17.23
N MET A 72 26.56 -10.91 17.59
CA MET A 72 26.61 -9.45 17.61
C MET A 72 27.12 -8.99 18.97
N VAL A 73 28.27 -8.32 18.99
CA VAL A 73 28.98 -7.94 20.20
C VAL A 73 29.10 -6.43 20.28
N ALA A 74 28.86 -5.86 21.46
CA ALA A 74 29.26 -4.50 21.77
C ALA A 74 30.33 -4.54 22.85
N PHE A 75 31.46 -3.89 22.59
CA PHE A 75 32.55 -3.73 23.55
C PHE A 75 32.39 -2.40 24.30
N GLU A 76 32.89 -2.35 25.52
CA GLU A 76 33.00 -1.12 26.29
C GLU A 76 34.01 -0.16 25.65
N GLY A 77 33.71 1.14 25.67
CA GLY A 77 34.57 2.18 25.05
C GLY A 77 34.55 2.23 23.52
N LEU A 78 34.14 1.17 22.82
CA LEU A 78 34.03 1.16 21.35
C LEU A 78 32.66 1.61 20.86
N ARG A 79 32.65 2.48 19.84
CA ARG A 79 31.40 2.89 19.18
C ARG A 79 30.93 1.83 18.18
N GLY A 80 29.65 1.49 18.26
CA GLY A 80 28.98 0.60 17.32
C GLY A 80 28.97 -0.87 17.77
N ARG A 81 28.26 -1.69 16.99
CA ARG A 81 28.14 -3.13 17.23
C ARG A 81 28.99 -3.85 16.20
N GLN A 82 29.80 -4.79 16.67
CA GLN A 82 30.62 -5.63 15.82
C GLN A 82 29.96 -6.99 15.63
N PHE A 83 30.30 -7.66 14.53
CA PHE A 83 29.82 -9.00 14.22
C PHE A 83 31.03 -9.92 14.24
N ARG A 84 30.86 -11.06 14.91
CA ARG A 84 31.87 -12.09 15.06
C ARG A 84 31.27 -13.42 14.65
N ASP A 85 32.10 -14.37 14.23
CA ASP A 85 31.66 -15.75 14.04
C ASP A 85 31.11 -16.31 15.35
N LEU A 86 30.01 -17.05 15.26
CA LEU A 86 29.27 -17.54 16.41
C LEU A 86 30.07 -18.52 17.28
N TYR A 87 30.97 -19.30 16.69
CA TYR A 87 31.69 -20.37 17.37
C TYR A 87 33.15 -20.03 17.64
N THR A 88 33.82 -19.35 16.70
CA THR A 88 35.25 -19.02 16.83
C THR A 88 35.48 -17.66 17.48
N GLY A 89 34.49 -16.77 17.48
CA GLY A 89 34.65 -15.39 17.93
C GLY A 89 35.51 -14.52 17.01
N GLU A 90 35.90 -15.01 15.84
CA GLU A 90 36.67 -14.26 14.84
C GLU A 90 35.83 -13.20 14.12
N ARG A 91 36.45 -12.28 13.39
CA ARG A 91 35.73 -11.22 12.67
C ARG A 91 34.76 -11.82 11.65
N GLY A 92 33.47 -11.55 11.83
CA GLY A 92 32.40 -11.95 10.93
C GLY A 92 31.85 -10.76 10.16
N GLU A 93 31.40 -10.98 8.94
CA GLU A 93 30.70 -9.98 8.14
C GLU A 93 29.20 -10.17 8.17
N LYS A 94 28.45 -9.05 8.11
CA LYS A 94 27.00 -9.11 7.96
C LYS A 94 26.63 -9.80 6.66
N THR A 95 25.76 -10.79 6.76
CA THR A 95 25.12 -11.42 5.60
C THR A 95 24.28 -10.40 4.82
N TRP A 96 23.96 -10.72 3.56
CA TRP A 96 23.11 -9.84 2.74
C TRP A 96 21.70 -9.70 3.34
N GLN A 97 21.18 -10.75 3.98
CA GLN A 97 19.88 -10.73 4.69
C GLN A 97 19.87 -9.70 5.81
N MET A 98 20.96 -9.61 6.59
CA MET A 98 21.09 -8.63 7.67
C MET A 98 21.21 -7.21 7.13
N LYS A 99 21.97 -7.01 6.06
CA LYS A 99 22.10 -5.69 5.39
C LYS A 99 20.74 -5.23 4.88
N LEU A 100 20.00 -6.12 4.19
CA LEU A 100 18.68 -5.83 3.66
C LEU A 100 17.63 -5.61 4.76
N SER A 101 17.62 -6.44 5.82
CA SER A 101 16.73 -6.25 6.98
C SER A 101 17.01 -4.94 7.70
N GLY A 102 18.30 -4.55 7.81
CA GLY A 102 18.70 -3.26 8.37
C GLY A 102 18.18 -2.09 7.54
N PHE A 103 18.33 -2.15 6.21
CA PHE A 103 17.79 -1.18 5.27
C PHE A 103 16.26 -1.09 5.37
N ALA A 104 15.56 -2.23 5.29
CA ALA A 104 14.11 -2.30 5.37
C ALA A 104 13.61 -1.74 6.71
N LYS A 105 14.23 -2.08 7.84
CA LYS A 105 13.89 -1.52 9.15
C LYS A 105 14.10 -0.01 9.24
N GLY A 106 15.18 0.51 8.65
CA GLY A 106 15.45 1.94 8.58
C GLY A 106 14.38 2.68 7.76
N MET A 107 13.97 2.11 6.64
CA MET A 107 12.88 2.62 5.82
C MET A 107 11.53 2.56 6.55
N HIS A 108 11.24 1.43 7.20
CA HIS A 108 9.96 1.20 7.88
C HIS A 108 9.73 2.12 9.08
N LYS A 109 10.80 2.48 9.81
CA LYS A 109 10.71 3.29 11.04
C LYS A 109 10.92 4.78 10.84
N GLY A 110 11.69 5.18 9.82
CA GLY A 110 12.07 6.58 9.63
C GLY A 110 12.34 6.96 8.17
N LEU A 111 11.89 6.15 7.21
CA LEU A 111 12.06 6.40 5.77
C LEU A 111 13.52 6.65 5.34
N LEU A 112 14.49 6.10 6.09
CA LEU A 112 15.94 6.31 5.91
C LEU A 112 16.45 7.75 6.14
N VAL A 113 15.57 8.68 6.50
CA VAL A 113 15.89 10.12 6.67
C VAL A 113 15.45 10.65 8.04
N ASP A 114 15.32 9.76 9.02
CA ASP A 114 14.85 10.05 10.39
C ASP A 114 13.47 10.73 10.45
N ALA A 115 12.63 10.48 9.44
CA ALA A 115 11.28 11.00 9.36
C ALA A 115 10.28 10.11 10.12
N GLY A 116 10.62 9.74 11.37
CA GLY A 116 9.76 8.91 12.22
C GLY A 116 8.38 9.53 12.45
N TRP A 117 8.31 10.86 12.58
CA TRP A 117 7.06 11.62 12.66
C TRP A 117 6.15 11.39 11.45
N LEU A 118 6.73 11.29 10.24
CA LEU A 118 5.98 11.07 9.01
C LEU A 118 5.45 9.63 8.92
N VAL A 119 6.23 8.66 9.43
CA VAL A 119 5.76 7.27 9.57
C VAL A 119 4.57 7.20 10.54
N GLU A 120 4.64 7.91 11.67
CA GLU A 120 3.53 7.97 12.64
C GLU A 120 2.26 8.58 12.03
N ILE A 121 2.37 9.74 11.37
CA ILE A 121 1.23 10.37 10.67
C ILE A 121 0.67 9.43 9.60
N SER A 122 1.55 8.77 8.86
CA SER A 122 1.15 7.81 7.82
C SER A 122 0.46 6.58 8.41
N THR A 123 0.86 6.15 9.61
CA THR A 123 0.24 5.01 10.31
C THR A 123 -1.18 5.36 10.76
N TRP A 124 -1.38 6.54 11.35
CA TRP A 124 -2.71 7.06 11.68
C TRP A 124 -3.59 7.22 10.44
N ALA A 125 -3.03 7.76 9.36
CA ALA A 125 -3.73 7.88 8.10
C ALA A 125 -4.11 6.52 7.50
N MET A 126 -3.20 5.53 7.55
CA MET A 126 -3.47 4.17 7.10
C MET A 126 -4.62 3.54 7.89
N LEU A 127 -4.66 3.71 9.22
CA LEU A 127 -5.77 3.26 10.04
C LEU A 127 -7.11 3.86 9.57
N ILE A 128 -7.15 5.19 9.36
CA ILE A 128 -8.36 5.88 8.87
C ILE A 128 -8.75 5.41 7.46
N ILE A 129 -7.79 5.33 6.54
CA ILE A 129 -8.00 4.88 5.15
C ILE A 129 -8.54 3.45 5.15
N THR A 130 -7.98 2.55 5.96
CA THR A 130 -8.40 1.15 6.06
C THR A 130 -9.81 1.03 6.66
N ILE A 131 -10.13 1.75 7.74
CA ILE A 131 -11.48 1.75 8.33
C ILE A 131 -12.50 2.26 7.29
N VAL A 132 -12.24 3.43 6.71
CA VAL A 132 -13.16 4.03 5.72
C VAL A 132 -13.26 3.16 4.47
N GLY A 133 -12.12 2.64 3.99
CA GLY A 133 -12.03 1.74 2.85
C GLY A 133 -12.87 0.49 3.07
N PHE A 134 -12.68 -0.19 4.20
CA PHE A 134 -13.43 -1.39 4.56
C PHE A 134 -14.95 -1.18 4.57
N VAL A 135 -15.42 -0.03 5.10
CA VAL A 135 -16.85 0.34 5.10
C VAL A 135 -17.38 0.62 3.68
N LEU A 136 -16.57 1.25 2.83
CA LEU A 136 -16.95 1.58 1.45
C LEU A 136 -16.87 0.36 0.51
N SER A 137 -15.94 -0.55 0.76
CA SER A 137 -15.67 -1.74 -0.03
C SER A 137 -16.72 -2.82 0.23
N ARG A 138 -17.95 -2.64 -0.28
CA ARG A 138 -18.89 -3.77 -0.38
C ARG A 138 -18.35 -4.75 -1.43
N PRO A 139 -18.19 -6.05 -1.12
CA PRO A 139 -17.60 -7.00 -2.06
C PRO A 139 -18.45 -7.09 -3.32
N ARG A 140 -17.92 -6.59 -4.43
CA ARG A 140 -18.52 -6.64 -5.76
C ARG A 140 -17.43 -7.03 -6.75
N TRP A 141 -17.26 -8.34 -6.92
CA TRP A 141 -16.36 -8.92 -7.89
C TRP A 141 -16.82 -8.52 -9.29
N SER A 142 -16.19 -7.49 -9.85
CA SER A 142 -16.36 -7.08 -11.24
C SER A 142 -14.98 -7.04 -11.88
N ASN A 143 -14.91 -7.32 -13.18
CA ASN A 143 -13.64 -7.34 -13.91
C ASN A 143 -13.12 -5.93 -14.25
N THR A 144 -13.31 -4.98 -13.33
CA THR A 144 -12.91 -3.58 -13.46
C THR A 144 -11.85 -3.24 -12.43
N ASN A 145 -11.01 -2.24 -12.69
CA ASN A 145 -9.99 -1.79 -11.73
C ASN A 145 -10.60 -1.40 -10.37
N MET A 146 -11.79 -0.80 -10.37
CA MET A 146 -12.50 -0.43 -9.15
C MET A 146 -13.12 -1.65 -8.44
N GLY A 147 -13.59 -2.64 -9.19
CA GLY A 147 -14.07 -3.91 -8.66
C GLY A 147 -12.98 -4.65 -7.88
N TRP A 148 -11.83 -4.83 -8.51
CA TRP A 148 -10.66 -5.45 -7.87
C TRP A 148 -10.17 -4.65 -6.66
N HIS A 149 -10.09 -3.32 -6.75
CA HIS A 149 -9.73 -2.46 -5.62
C HIS A 149 -10.66 -2.68 -4.41
N ASN A 150 -11.97 -2.73 -4.64
CA ASN A 150 -12.96 -2.97 -3.58
C ASN A 150 -12.87 -4.37 -3.00
N SER A 151 -12.77 -5.42 -3.82
CA SER A 151 -12.69 -6.80 -3.34
C SER A 151 -11.42 -7.04 -2.53
N VAL A 152 -10.26 -6.62 -3.03
CA VAL A 152 -8.97 -6.78 -2.32
C VAL A 152 -8.97 -5.92 -1.05
N GLY A 153 -9.53 -4.71 -1.09
CA GLY A 153 -9.67 -3.84 0.07
C GLY A 153 -10.49 -4.47 1.20
N TRP A 154 -11.58 -5.15 0.85
CA TRP A 154 -12.41 -5.86 1.82
C TRP A 154 -11.71 -7.09 2.41
N VAL A 155 -11.07 -7.91 1.57
CA VAL A 155 -10.35 -9.12 2.00
C VAL A 155 -9.15 -8.79 2.89
N SER A 156 -8.37 -7.77 2.54
CA SER A 156 -7.17 -7.37 3.30
C SER A 156 -7.49 -6.52 4.53
N GLY A 157 -8.69 -5.91 4.59
CA GLY A 157 -9.09 -4.94 5.61
C GLY A 157 -8.89 -5.41 7.05
N PRO A 158 -9.46 -6.55 7.49
CA PRO A 158 -9.36 -6.99 8.88
C PRO A 158 -7.92 -7.19 9.35
N LEU A 159 -7.08 -7.81 8.51
CA LEU A 159 -5.68 -8.05 8.86
C LEU A 159 -4.86 -6.75 8.80
N SER A 160 -5.14 -5.86 7.83
CA SER A 160 -4.54 -4.52 7.77
C SER A 160 -4.86 -3.68 9.02
N LEU A 161 -6.08 -3.78 9.56
CA LEU A 161 -6.45 -3.14 10.83
C LEU A 161 -5.63 -3.69 12.00
N LEU A 162 -5.45 -5.00 12.08
CA LEU A 162 -4.61 -5.61 13.11
C LEU A 162 -3.16 -5.08 13.05
N VAL A 163 -2.57 -5.04 11.86
CA VAL A 163 -1.19 -4.57 11.66
C VAL A 163 -1.02 -3.09 11.96
N THR A 164 -2.01 -2.26 11.58
CA THR A 164 -1.98 -0.81 11.87
C THR A 164 -2.15 -0.50 13.36
N ILE A 165 -3.08 -1.18 14.03
CA ILE A 165 -3.30 -1.03 15.47
C ILE A 165 -2.05 -1.46 16.25
N THR A 166 -1.48 -2.61 15.91
CA THR A 166 -0.27 -3.10 16.57
C THR A 166 0.95 -2.21 16.32
N ALA A 167 1.05 -1.58 15.13
CA ALA A 167 2.06 -0.56 14.86
C ALA A 167 1.94 0.64 15.81
N LEU A 168 0.73 1.18 15.98
CA LEU A 168 0.46 2.28 16.91
C LEU A 168 0.75 1.87 18.37
N MET A 169 0.35 0.67 18.77
CA MET A 169 0.67 0.16 20.12
C MET A 169 2.18 0.12 20.35
N MET A 170 2.99 -0.26 19.35
CA MET A 170 4.45 -0.24 19.49
C MET A 170 5.08 1.15 19.55
N LEU A 171 4.41 2.18 19.03
CA LEU A 171 4.85 3.57 19.18
C LEU A 171 4.64 4.09 20.61
N TYR A 172 3.51 3.72 21.24
CA TYR A 172 3.13 4.24 22.56
C TYR A 172 3.45 3.31 23.74
N GLN A 173 3.80 2.04 23.50
CA GLN A 173 4.36 1.18 24.54
C GLN A 173 5.78 1.66 24.89
N GLY A 174 5.85 2.53 25.89
CA GLY A 174 7.10 2.93 26.55
C GLY A 174 7.88 1.71 27.02
N HIS A 175 9.20 1.83 27.06
CA HIS A 175 10.05 0.83 27.70
C HIS A 175 9.56 0.70 29.15
N GLY A 176 9.23 -0.52 29.58
CA GLY A 176 8.80 -0.79 30.95
C GLY A 176 9.77 -0.19 31.97
N PRO A 177 9.35 -0.02 33.23
CA PRO A 177 10.13 0.67 34.26
C PRO A 177 11.59 0.19 34.24
N ARG A 178 12.51 1.15 34.09
CA ARG A 178 13.95 0.88 34.24
C ARG A 178 14.13 0.31 35.65
N ALA A 179 14.66 -0.91 35.74
CA ALA A 179 15.04 -1.49 37.02
C ALA A 179 15.85 -0.43 37.81
N GLY A 180 15.45 -0.20 39.06
CA GLY A 180 16.07 0.79 39.93
C GLY A 180 17.57 0.52 40.07
N LYS A 181 18.35 1.55 40.42
CA LYS A 181 19.76 1.36 40.79
C LYS A 181 19.82 0.35 41.94
N GLN A 182 20.42 -0.81 41.66
CA GLN A 182 20.62 -1.90 42.62
C GLN A 182 21.94 -1.73 43.37
N GLU A 183 21.98 -2.24 44.61
CA GLU A 183 23.12 -2.15 45.53
C GLU A 183 24.27 -3.07 45.10
N ALA A 184 25.50 -2.71 45.50
CA ALA A 184 26.72 -3.40 45.10
C ALA A 184 26.88 -4.72 45.87
N GLN A 185 26.78 -5.84 45.16
CA GLN A 185 27.06 -7.20 45.65
C GLN A 185 28.29 -7.79 44.93
N PRO A 186 28.92 -8.86 45.48
CA PRO A 186 30.11 -9.45 44.87
C PRO A 186 29.84 -9.95 43.44
N SER A 187 30.69 -9.54 42.51
CA SER A 187 30.61 -9.90 41.10
C SER A 187 30.79 -11.41 40.91
N MET A 188 29.78 -12.10 40.38
CA MET A 188 29.93 -13.51 39.95
C MET A 188 30.80 -13.60 38.69
N THR A 189 31.68 -14.60 38.63
CA THR A 189 32.49 -14.86 37.45
C THR A 189 31.63 -15.40 36.28
N LEU A 190 32.19 -15.39 35.07
CA LEU A 190 31.54 -15.95 33.89
C LEU A 190 31.19 -17.44 34.12
N GLU A 191 32.14 -18.24 34.59
CA GLU A 191 31.95 -19.65 34.89
C GLU A 191 30.86 -19.89 35.95
N GLN A 192 30.86 -19.11 37.03
CA GLN A 192 29.83 -19.21 38.08
C GLN A 192 28.44 -18.87 37.55
N SER A 193 28.34 -17.88 36.66
CA SER A 193 27.08 -17.46 36.04
C SER A 193 26.53 -18.57 35.14
N PHE A 194 27.36 -19.18 34.30
CA PHE A 194 26.97 -20.29 33.43
C PHE A 194 26.68 -21.58 34.22
N GLY A 195 27.33 -21.79 35.37
CA GLY A 195 27.04 -22.89 36.29
C GLY A 195 25.58 -22.91 36.78
N GLN A 196 24.93 -21.74 36.88
CA GLN A 196 23.51 -21.67 37.25
C GLN A 196 22.58 -22.29 36.20
N LEU A 197 23.02 -22.40 34.94
CA LEU A 197 22.21 -22.97 33.86
C LEU A 197 22.16 -24.51 33.86
N GLN A 198 23.01 -25.18 34.64
CA GLN A 198 23.09 -26.66 34.65
C GLN A 198 21.78 -27.35 35.03
N ASN A 199 20.93 -26.68 35.82
CA ASN A 199 19.65 -27.21 36.29
C ASN A 199 18.46 -26.82 35.41
N TYR A 200 18.69 -26.14 34.29
CA TYR A 200 17.63 -25.62 33.43
C TYR A 200 17.74 -26.13 31.99
N THR A 201 16.59 -26.30 31.34
CA THR A 201 16.54 -26.69 29.93
C THR A 201 16.91 -25.50 29.04
N VAL A 202 18.11 -25.55 28.47
CA VAL A 202 18.60 -24.54 27.52
C VAL A 202 18.66 -25.14 26.11
N ALA A 203 17.70 -24.78 25.27
CA ALA A 203 17.70 -25.19 23.86
C ALA A 203 18.58 -24.29 23.00
N ASN A 204 18.54 -22.97 23.25
CA ASN A 204 19.34 -22.00 22.51
C ASN A 204 19.74 -20.83 23.39
N MET A 205 21.04 -20.64 23.59
CA MET A 205 21.58 -19.43 24.20
C MET A 205 21.35 -18.24 23.27
N GLN A 206 20.85 -17.14 23.82
CA GLN A 206 20.52 -15.95 23.04
C GLN A 206 21.44 -14.78 23.36
N MET A 207 21.68 -14.49 24.65
CA MET A 207 22.38 -13.27 25.04
C MET A 207 23.13 -13.46 26.34
N VAL A 208 24.32 -12.86 26.39
CA VAL A 208 25.10 -12.61 27.60
C VAL A 208 25.31 -11.10 27.68
N LYS A 209 24.96 -10.49 28.80
CA LYS A 209 25.16 -9.06 29.02
C LYS A 209 25.93 -8.84 30.31
N THR A 210 26.98 -8.04 30.24
CA THR A 210 27.79 -7.70 31.40
C THR A 210 27.08 -6.64 32.22
N THR A 211 27.01 -6.89 33.52
CA THR A 211 26.40 -6.01 34.53
C THR A 211 27.42 -5.74 35.63
N PRO A 212 27.25 -4.69 36.45
CA PRO A 212 28.17 -4.42 37.55
C PRO A 212 28.33 -5.59 38.54
N ASN A 213 27.29 -6.44 38.67
CA ASN A 213 27.23 -7.54 39.63
C ASN A 213 27.50 -8.93 38.99
N GLY A 214 27.93 -8.99 37.72
CA GLY A 214 28.20 -10.25 36.98
C GLY A 214 27.55 -10.28 35.60
N TYR A 215 27.05 -11.44 35.16
CA TYR A 215 26.49 -11.62 33.81
C TYR A 215 24.99 -11.91 33.81
N GLU A 216 24.23 -11.13 33.05
CA GLU A 216 22.85 -11.41 32.70
C GLU A 216 22.82 -12.43 31.54
N LEU A 217 22.13 -13.55 31.74
CA LEU A 217 22.00 -14.63 30.77
C LEU A 217 20.58 -14.65 30.22
N SER A 218 20.43 -14.97 28.94
CA SER A 218 19.13 -15.17 28.32
C SER A 218 19.16 -16.28 27.29
N TRP A 219 18.13 -17.12 27.32
CA TRP A 219 18.03 -18.29 26.46
C TRP A 219 16.57 -18.58 26.08
N LYS A 220 16.41 -19.54 25.17
CA LYS A 220 15.14 -20.19 24.90
C LYS A 220 15.19 -21.65 25.31
N ASP A 221 14.08 -22.15 25.83
CA ASP A 221 13.88 -23.59 26.07
C ASP A 221 13.39 -24.32 24.80
N ASN A 222 13.11 -25.62 24.93
CA ASN A 222 12.66 -26.47 23.81
C ASN A 222 11.28 -26.06 23.27
N GLN A 223 10.48 -25.31 24.03
CA GLN A 223 9.19 -24.78 23.61
C GLN A 223 9.31 -23.39 22.96
N GLY A 224 10.53 -22.82 22.92
CA GLY A 224 10.80 -21.50 22.38
C GLY A 224 10.49 -20.35 23.36
N GLN A 225 10.12 -20.68 24.60
CA GLN A 225 9.87 -19.69 25.66
C GLN A 225 11.19 -19.02 26.04
N ALA A 226 11.17 -17.69 26.14
CA ALA A 226 12.36 -16.92 26.45
C ALA A 226 12.50 -16.73 27.96
N TRP A 227 13.69 -17.02 28.45
CA TRP A 227 14.07 -16.91 29.86
C TRP A 227 15.20 -15.90 30.03
N SER A 228 15.26 -15.27 31.20
CA SER A 228 16.42 -14.51 31.65
C SER A 228 16.77 -14.85 33.07
N TRP A 229 18.06 -14.84 33.35
CA TRP A 229 18.59 -14.91 34.69
C TRP A 229 19.58 -13.75 34.89
N GLN A 230 19.52 -13.12 36.05
CA GLN A 230 20.48 -12.09 36.45
C GLN A 230 20.97 -12.42 37.86
N PRO A 231 22.23 -12.10 38.20
CA PRO A 231 22.81 -12.42 39.50
C PRO A 231 22.05 -11.84 40.70
N ASP A 232 21.34 -10.72 40.49
CA ASP A 232 20.84 -9.85 41.55
C ASP A 232 19.29 -9.75 41.61
N SER A 233 18.57 -10.25 40.60
CA SER A 233 17.11 -10.11 40.59
C SER A 233 16.38 -11.26 41.27
N GLN A 234 16.71 -12.53 41.02
CA GLN A 234 16.04 -13.70 41.64
C GLN A 234 16.94 -14.95 41.60
N ALA A 235 16.94 -15.76 42.66
CA ALA A 235 17.61 -17.07 42.70
C ALA A 235 17.11 -18.04 41.60
N THR A 236 16.00 -17.71 40.95
CA THR A 236 15.38 -18.48 39.87
C THR A 236 15.27 -17.64 38.59
N PRO A 237 15.48 -18.24 37.41
CA PRO A 237 15.20 -17.61 36.12
C PRO A 237 13.78 -17.07 36.02
N GLN A 238 13.65 -15.90 35.38
CA GLN A 238 12.35 -15.30 35.07
C GLN A 238 11.96 -15.51 33.61
N GLU A 239 10.68 -15.76 33.41
CA GLU A 239 10.08 -15.77 32.08
C GLU A 239 10.03 -14.34 31.51
N LYS A 240 10.50 -14.16 30.28
CA LYS A 240 10.36 -12.87 29.58
C LYS A 240 8.94 -12.74 29.03
N PRO A 241 8.20 -11.66 29.37
CA PRO A 241 6.85 -11.50 28.88
C PRO A 241 6.84 -11.37 27.35
N VAL A 242 5.90 -12.08 26.72
CA VAL A 242 5.71 -12.02 25.27
C VAL A 242 5.25 -10.62 24.86
N ARG A 243 5.98 -10.01 23.93
CA ARG A 243 5.64 -8.69 23.37
C ARG A 243 4.60 -8.83 22.26
N TRP A 244 3.35 -9.13 22.64
CA TRP A 244 2.27 -9.46 21.71
C TRP A 244 2.08 -8.45 20.57
N ALA A 245 2.15 -7.14 20.85
CA ALA A 245 2.04 -6.12 19.80
C ALA A 245 3.10 -6.29 18.70
N ARG A 246 4.34 -6.65 19.09
CA ARG A 246 5.41 -6.93 18.12
C ARG A 246 5.18 -8.25 17.40
N VAL A 247 4.85 -9.31 18.12
CA VAL A 247 4.65 -10.65 17.54
C VAL A 247 3.54 -10.63 16.49
N LEU A 248 2.44 -9.92 16.79
CA LEU A 248 1.34 -9.73 15.85
C LEU A 248 1.78 -8.85 14.68
N HIS A 249 2.41 -7.69 14.91
CA HIS A 249 2.84 -6.81 13.83
C HIS A 249 3.87 -7.43 12.88
N ASP A 250 4.83 -8.20 13.42
CA ASP A 250 5.87 -8.86 12.63
C ASP A 250 5.34 -10.12 11.92
N GLY A 251 4.13 -10.58 12.23
CA GLY A 251 3.54 -11.79 11.64
C GLY A 251 4.21 -13.09 12.10
N THR A 252 4.91 -13.10 13.23
CA THR A 252 5.75 -14.25 13.66
C THR A 252 5.02 -15.29 14.52
N PHE A 253 3.76 -15.06 14.86
CA PHE A 253 2.95 -15.90 15.75
C PHE A 253 2.73 -17.36 15.28
N PHE A 254 2.87 -17.64 13.97
CA PHE A 254 2.84 -19.01 13.41
C PHE A 254 4.10 -19.33 12.59
N GLY A 255 5.25 -18.74 12.96
CA GLY A 255 6.51 -18.93 12.24
C GLY A 255 6.39 -18.56 10.76
N ASN A 256 6.90 -19.41 9.87
CA ASN A 256 6.96 -19.15 8.42
C ASN A 256 5.59 -18.95 7.78
N VAL A 257 4.53 -19.60 8.28
CA VAL A 257 3.17 -19.41 7.74
C VAL A 257 2.71 -17.97 7.93
N GLY A 258 2.95 -17.41 9.12
CA GLY A 258 2.62 -16.01 9.40
C GLY A 258 3.39 -15.03 8.51
N LEU A 259 4.68 -15.29 8.26
CA LEU A 259 5.50 -14.50 7.34
C LEU A 259 4.97 -14.52 5.90
N VAL A 260 4.51 -15.67 5.41
CA VAL A 260 3.89 -15.79 4.08
C VAL A 260 2.58 -14.98 4.02
N VAL A 261 1.73 -15.11 5.04
CA VAL A 261 0.48 -14.34 5.14
C VAL A 261 0.75 -12.83 5.11
N TYR A 262 1.75 -12.35 5.84
CA TYR A 262 2.10 -10.93 5.91
C TYR A 262 2.77 -10.43 4.61
N SER A 263 3.50 -11.31 3.92
CA SER A 263 4.03 -11.02 2.58
C SER A 263 2.89 -10.83 1.58
N LEU A 264 1.91 -11.74 1.56
CA LEU A 264 0.72 -11.64 0.71
C LEU A 264 -0.12 -10.40 1.04
N LEU A 265 -0.32 -10.11 2.33
CA LEU A 265 -0.99 -8.88 2.77
C LEU A 265 -0.29 -7.64 2.22
N SER A 266 1.03 -7.56 2.35
CA SER A 266 1.80 -6.41 1.88
C SER A 266 1.67 -6.25 0.36
N MET A 267 1.71 -7.34 -0.41
CA MET A 267 1.46 -7.31 -1.86
C MET A 267 0.05 -6.82 -2.21
N MET A 268 -0.98 -7.28 -1.49
CA MET A 268 -2.36 -6.81 -1.66
C MET A 268 -2.49 -5.31 -1.36
N LEU A 269 -1.87 -4.83 -0.27
CA LEU A 269 -1.89 -3.42 0.10
C LEU A 269 -1.15 -2.55 -0.93
N LEU A 270 -0.01 -3.02 -1.47
CA LEU A 270 0.68 -2.34 -2.57
C LEU A 270 -0.20 -2.24 -3.83
N ALA A 271 -0.94 -3.30 -4.17
CA ALA A 271 -1.85 -3.29 -5.31
C ALA A 271 -3.04 -2.32 -5.11
N ILE A 272 -3.64 -2.30 -3.91
CA ILE A 272 -4.69 -1.33 -3.56
C ILE A 272 -4.15 0.10 -3.61
N LEU A 273 -2.97 0.34 -3.05
CA LEU A 273 -2.33 1.65 -3.06
C LEU A 273 -2.06 2.13 -4.49
N PHE A 274 -1.51 1.25 -5.34
CA PHE A 274 -1.24 1.55 -6.73
C PHE A 274 -2.51 1.89 -7.51
N THR A 275 -3.55 1.05 -7.40
CA THR A 275 -4.84 1.29 -8.07
C THR A 275 -5.55 2.54 -7.55
N GLY A 276 -5.48 2.80 -6.24
CA GLY A 276 -6.01 4.02 -5.62
C GLY A 276 -5.29 5.28 -6.09
N TYR A 277 -3.95 5.25 -6.14
CA TYR A 277 -3.13 6.37 -6.59
C TYR A 277 -3.28 6.66 -8.09
N ALA A 278 -3.31 5.62 -8.93
CA ALA A 278 -3.58 5.74 -10.36
C ALA A 278 -4.95 6.40 -10.61
N ASN A 279 -5.98 5.98 -9.87
CA ASN A 279 -7.31 6.59 -9.92
C ASN A 279 -7.32 8.04 -9.45
N TRP A 280 -6.52 8.40 -8.44
CA TRP A 280 -6.38 9.77 -7.96
C TRP A 280 -5.69 10.68 -8.98
N ILE A 281 -4.57 10.24 -9.57
CA ILE A 281 -3.88 10.98 -10.66
C ILE A 281 -4.81 11.14 -11.86
N ALA A 282 -5.52 10.09 -12.27
CA ALA A 282 -6.46 10.15 -13.36
C ALA A 282 -7.56 11.22 -13.12
N ARG A 283 -7.97 11.44 -11.86
CA ARG A 283 -8.91 12.52 -11.50
C ARG A 283 -8.27 13.89 -11.55
N LEU A 284 -7.07 14.08 -11.00
CA LEU A 284 -6.36 15.35 -11.10
C LEU A 284 -6.12 15.78 -12.55
N ARG A 285 -5.83 14.81 -13.43
CA ARG A 285 -5.73 15.05 -14.87
C ARG A 285 -7.08 15.41 -15.50
N ARG A 286 -8.19 14.84 -15.02
CA ARG A 286 -9.55 15.23 -15.46
C ARG A 286 -9.88 16.66 -15.05
N ASP A 287 -9.71 17.00 -13.78
CA ASP A 287 -10.02 18.33 -13.26
C ASP A 287 -9.17 19.41 -13.96
N ARG A 288 -7.90 19.12 -14.26
CA ARG A 288 -7.05 20.00 -15.10
C ARG A 288 -7.51 20.10 -16.55
N LYS A 289 -7.96 19.01 -17.16
CA LYS A 289 -8.54 19.04 -18.51
C LYS A 289 -9.86 19.83 -18.54
N GLY A 290 -10.67 19.77 -17.48
CA GLY A 290 -11.87 20.59 -17.32
C GLY A 290 -11.56 22.07 -17.02
N ALA A 291 -10.38 22.39 -16.47
CA ALA A 291 -9.92 23.77 -16.35
C ALA A 291 -9.39 24.31 -17.69
N ASN A 292 -8.62 23.51 -18.43
CA ASN A 292 -8.14 23.88 -19.78
C ASN A 292 -9.29 23.94 -20.81
N ALA A 293 -10.37 23.21 -20.57
CA ALA A 293 -11.63 23.26 -21.31
C ALA A 293 -12.24 24.65 -21.42
N LEU A 294 -12.09 25.49 -20.38
CA LEU A 294 -12.60 26.86 -20.36
C LEU A 294 -11.92 27.76 -21.41
N ALA A 295 -10.88 27.28 -22.10
CA ALA A 295 -10.23 27.94 -23.23
C ALA A 295 -10.63 27.36 -24.60
N ALA A 296 -11.44 26.29 -24.65
CA ALA A 296 -11.91 25.66 -25.87
C ALA A 296 -13.41 25.90 -26.07
N ASP A 297 -13.79 26.43 -27.23
CA ASP A 297 -15.19 26.70 -27.56
C ASP A 297 -15.98 25.41 -27.83
N HIS A 298 -15.28 24.35 -28.27
CA HIS A 298 -15.85 23.08 -28.69
C HIS A 298 -15.31 21.88 -27.89
N LEU A 299 -16.21 21.07 -27.33
CA LEU A 299 -15.88 19.73 -26.80
C LEU A 299 -16.31 18.67 -27.80
N VAL A 300 -15.40 17.80 -28.21
CA VAL A 300 -15.73 16.55 -28.89
C VAL A 300 -15.51 15.40 -27.92
N THR A 301 -16.59 14.68 -27.60
CA THR A 301 -16.54 13.56 -26.66
C THR A 301 -17.21 12.30 -27.20
N TYR A 302 -16.69 11.15 -26.77
CA TYR A 302 -17.16 9.86 -27.25
C TYR A 302 -17.36 8.83 -26.15
N VAL A 303 -18.42 8.04 -26.31
CA VAL A 303 -18.74 6.83 -25.56
C VAL A 303 -18.52 5.64 -26.50
N SER A 304 -17.54 4.80 -26.19
CA SER A 304 -17.14 3.70 -27.07
C SER A 304 -16.69 2.47 -26.29
N GLN A 305 -16.95 1.28 -26.85
CA GLN A 305 -16.44 -0.01 -26.36
C GLN A 305 -15.31 -0.53 -27.25
N SER A 306 -15.53 -0.59 -28.57
CA SER A 306 -14.57 -1.13 -29.57
C SER A 306 -13.77 -0.05 -30.31
N GLY A 307 -13.96 1.23 -29.98
CA GLY A 307 -13.17 2.35 -30.51
C GLY A 307 -13.70 2.98 -31.81
N GLN A 308 -14.84 2.55 -32.35
CA GLN A 308 -15.41 3.16 -33.56
C GLN A 308 -15.80 4.63 -33.34
N SER A 309 -16.58 4.92 -32.29
CA SER A 309 -16.93 6.30 -31.90
C SER A 309 -15.71 7.16 -31.61
N ALA A 310 -14.63 6.56 -31.08
CA ALA A 310 -13.38 7.28 -30.80
C ALA A 310 -12.68 7.74 -32.09
N LYS A 311 -12.63 6.89 -33.13
CA LYS A 311 -12.06 7.24 -34.43
C LYS A 311 -12.85 8.36 -35.11
N LEU A 312 -14.18 8.29 -35.05
CA LEU A 312 -15.06 9.31 -35.59
C LEU A 312 -14.91 10.64 -34.86
N ALA A 313 -14.89 10.61 -33.53
CA ALA A 313 -14.64 11.80 -32.72
C ALA A 313 -13.29 12.45 -33.04
N GLN A 314 -12.25 11.65 -33.33
CA GLN A 314 -10.97 12.18 -33.77
C GLN A 314 -11.04 12.88 -35.13
N GLN A 315 -11.81 12.34 -36.09
CA GLN A 315 -12.03 12.99 -37.37
C GLN A 315 -12.76 14.33 -37.22
N ILE A 316 -13.82 14.40 -36.40
CA ILE A 316 -14.54 15.67 -36.12
C ILE A 316 -13.60 16.69 -35.50
N ALA A 317 -12.81 16.25 -34.51
CA ALA A 317 -11.91 17.16 -33.83
C ALA A 317 -10.86 17.74 -34.78
N THR A 318 -10.31 16.92 -35.68
CA THR A 318 -9.40 17.38 -36.73
C THR A 318 -10.08 18.39 -37.64
N GLU A 319 -11.27 18.09 -38.17
CA GLU A 319 -11.97 18.98 -39.11
C GLU A 319 -12.38 20.33 -38.49
N LEU A 320 -12.84 20.34 -37.24
CA LEU A 320 -13.10 21.56 -36.48
C LEU A 320 -11.81 22.39 -36.28
N THR A 321 -10.71 21.72 -35.92
CA THR A 321 -9.41 22.38 -35.71
C THR A 321 -8.89 22.97 -37.02
N GLU A 322 -9.05 22.28 -38.15
CA GLU A 322 -8.67 22.76 -39.48
C GLU A 322 -9.49 24.00 -39.92
N LYS A 323 -10.71 24.15 -39.40
CA LYS A 323 -11.55 25.35 -39.58
C LYS A 323 -11.16 26.52 -38.67
N GLY A 324 -10.22 26.32 -37.75
CA GLY A 324 -9.75 27.35 -36.82
C GLY A 324 -10.47 27.36 -35.46
N ASP A 325 -11.35 26.39 -35.20
CA ASP A 325 -12.03 26.29 -33.90
C ASP A 325 -11.07 25.77 -32.82
N SER A 326 -11.25 26.23 -31.58
CA SER A 326 -10.56 25.68 -30.41
C SER A 326 -11.29 24.44 -29.91
N VAL A 327 -10.68 23.26 -30.08
CA VAL A 327 -11.33 21.96 -29.86
C VAL A 327 -10.64 21.12 -28.81
N GLN A 328 -11.42 20.58 -27.88
CA GLN A 328 -10.98 19.55 -26.95
C GLN A 328 -11.58 18.20 -27.29
N LEU A 329 -10.73 17.22 -27.61
CA LEU A 329 -11.13 15.82 -27.80
C LEU A 329 -10.86 15.00 -26.53
N THR A 330 -11.88 14.31 -26.01
CA THR A 330 -11.72 13.42 -24.85
C THR A 330 -12.74 12.28 -24.83
N SER A 331 -12.44 11.20 -24.11
CA SER A 331 -13.43 10.14 -23.84
C SER A 331 -14.43 10.60 -22.79
N ALA A 332 -15.68 10.16 -22.91
CA ALA A 332 -16.72 10.30 -21.89
C ALA A 332 -16.32 9.74 -20.52
N ALA A 333 -15.41 8.76 -20.48
CA ALA A 333 -14.89 8.19 -19.22
C ALA A 333 -14.08 9.22 -18.41
N ASN A 334 -13.62 10.27 -19.09
CA ASN A 334 -12.75 11.29 -18.56
C ASN A 334 -13.46 12.64 -18.33
N ILE A 335 -14.78 12.72 -18.51
CA ILE A 335 -15.55 13.95 -18.28
C ILE A 335 -16.77 13.67 -17.40
N SER A 336 -17.21 14.68 -16.69
CA SER A 336 -18.44 14.73 -15.91
C SER A 336 -19.42 15.74 -16.52
N ALA A 337 -20.69 15.68 -16.14
CA ALA A 337 -21.69 16.66 -16.57
C ALA A 337 -21.29 18.10 -16.20
N LYS A 338 -20.60 18.30 -15.07
CA LYS A 338 -20.09 19.63 -14.68
C LYS A 338 -19.02 20.15 -15.64
N ASP A 339 -18.23 19.26 -16.23
CA ASP A 339 -17.24 19.67 -17.24
C ASP A 339 -17.94 20.10 -18.53
N LEU A 340 -19.09 19.50 -18.89
CA LEU A 340 -19.88 19.94 -20.03
C LEU A 340 -20.30 21.41 -19.89
N ALA A 341 -20.68 21.83 -18.68
CA ALA A 341 -21.06 23.21 -18.33
C ALA A 341 -20.00 24.28 -18.71
N SER A 342 -18.77 23.86 -18.97
CA SER A 342 -17.63 24.74 -19.28
C SER A 342 -17.43 25.01 -20.77
N TYR A 343 -18.24 24.39 -21.65
CA TYR A 343 -18.12 24.55 -23.10
C TYR A 343 -19.40 25.16 -23.69
N GLY A 344 -19.27 26.00 -24.72
CA GLY A 344 -20.43 26.52 -25.44
C GLY A 344 -21.09 25.47 -26.33
N LYS A 345 -20.27 24.59 -26.93
CA LYS A 345 -20.73 23.58 -27.91
C LYS A 345 -20.14 22.20 -27.60
N VAL A 346 -21.00 21.18 -27.51
CA VAL A 346 -20.62 19.80 -27.21
C VAL A 346 -21.06 18.86 -28.33
N HIS A 347 -20.10 18.13 -28.89
CA HIS A 347 -20.31 17.08 -29.88
C HIS A 347 -20.15 15.71 -29.20
N LEU A 348 -21.26 15.00 -28.99
CA LEU A 348 -21.30 13.73 -28.25
C LEU A 348 -21.58 12.55 -29.18
N LEU A 349 -20.64 11.60 -29.26
CA LEU A 349 -20.75 10.40 -30.07
C LEU A 349 -20.97 9.17 -29.18
N VAL A 350 -22.08 8.47 -29.33
CA VAL A 350 -22.48 7.39 -28.44
C VAL A 350 -22.64 6.07 -29.19
N ALA A 351 -21.78 5.09 -28.90
CA ALA A 351 -22.03 3.72 -29.32
C ALA A 351 -23.02 3.02 -28.39
N THR A 352 -23.80 2.10 -28.96
CA THR A 352 -24.70 1.20 -28.23
C THR A 352 -24.06 -0.19 -28.13
N CYS A 353 -24.17 -0.83 -26.96
CA CYS A 353 -23.64 -2.17 -26.68
C CYS A 353 -24.78 -3.19 -26.49
N GLY A 354 -24.58 -4.42 -26.94
CA GLY A 354 -25.49 -5.54 -26.68
C GLY A 354 -26.94 -5.22 -27.03
N GLU A 355 -27.83 -5.43 -26.06
CA GLU A 355 -29.27 -5.18 -26.17
C GLU A 355 -29.65 -3.73 -25.77
N GLY A 356 -28.90 -2.72 -26.19
CA GLY A 356 -29.24 -1.31 -25.94
C GLY A 356 -28.50 -0.65 -24.77
N GLU A 357 -27.46 -1.29 -24.24
CA GLU A 357 -26.70 -0.78 -23.11
C GLU A 357 -25.73 0.35 -23.50
N VAL A 358 -25.48 1.25 -22.54
CA VAL A 358 -24.45 2.27 -22.63
C VAL A 358 -23.08 1.63 -22.31
N PRO A 359 -22.04 1.82 -23.14
CA PRO A 359 -20.68 1.36 -22.83
C PRO A 359 -20.21 1.87 -21.47
N ASP A 360 -19.36 1.10 -20.77
CA ASP A 360 -18.83 1.48 -19.44
C ASP A 360 -18.16 2.86 -19.42
N SER A 361 -17.58 3.29 -20.56
CA SER A 361 -16.98 4.60 -20.73
C SER A 361 -17.99 5.76 -20.62
N GLY A 362 -19.29 5.53 -20.80
CA GLY A 362 -20.33 6.56 -20.73
C GLY A 362 -21.19 6.53 -19.47
N LYS A 363 -21.22 5.42 -18.73
CA LYS A 363 -22.14 5.22 -17.59
C LYS A 363 -22.01 6.30 -16.51
N ALA A 364 -20.77 6.69 -16.18
CA ALA A 364 -20.52 7.72 -15.17
C ALA A 364 -20.97 9.12 -15.61
N LEU A 365 -20.78 9.46 -16.89
CA LEU A 365 -21.24 10.72 -17.46
C LEU A 365 -22.77 10.78 -17.45
N LEU A 366 -23.42 9.73 -17.97
CA LEU A 366 -24.89 9.63 -18.01
C LEU A 366 -25.50 9.78 -16.61
N ALA A 367 -24.95 9.07 -15.61
CA ALA A 367 -25.42 9.16 -14.23
C ALA A 367 -25.23 10.57 -13.62
N SER A 368 -24.24 11.34 -14.08
CA SER A 368 -23.96 12.68 -13.56
C SER A 368 -24.86 13.78 -14.15
N LEU A 369 -25.49 13.55 -15.31
CA LEU A 369 -26.32 14.55 -16.00
C LEU A 369 -27.51 15.03 -15.17
N GLY A 370 -28.15 14.15 -14.40
CA GLY A 370 -29.30 14.50 -13.55
C GLY A 370 -28.97 15.38 -12.33
N SER A 371 -27.73 15.85 -12.18
CA SER A 371 -27.27 16.63 -11.03
C SER A 371 -26.69 18.00 -11.39
N VAL A 372 -26.83 18.42 -12.66
CA VAL A 372 -26.25 19.64 -13.21
C VAL A 372 -27.28 20.37 -14.06
N ASP A 373 -27.23 21.70 -14.04
CA ASP A 373 -27.96 22.54 -14.99
C ASP A 373 -27.05 22.83 -16.20
N LEU A 374 -27.53 22.47 -17.40
CA LEU A 374 -26.86 22.65 -18.68
C LEU A 374 -27.58 23.68 -19.57
N ASN A 375 -28.41 24.55 -18.97
CA ASN A 375 -29.04 25.66 -19.68
C ASN A 375 -28.00 26.50 -20.44
N GLY A 376 -28.29 26.79 -21.71
CA GLY A 376 -27.41 27.57 -22.58
C GLY A 376 -26.30 26.76 -23.28
N ILE A 377 -26.26 25.44 -23.08
CA ILE A 377 -25.31 24.56 -23.79
C ILE A 377 -25.95 23.94 -25.00
N GLU A 378 -25.26 24.06 -26.13
CA GLU A 378 -25.65 23.40 -27.37
C GLU A 378 -24.98 22.03 -27.49
N VAL A 379 -25.79 21.00 -27.71
CA VAL A 379 -25.30 19.64 -27.89
C VAL A 379 -25.69 19.09 -29.27
N SER A 380 -24.72 18.54 -29.97
CA SER A 380 -24.92 17.72 -31.17
C SER A 380 -24.68 16.25 -30.80
N LEU A 381 -25.72 15.43 -30.89
CA LEU A 381 -25.68 14.02 -30.52
C LEU A 381 -25.69 13.12 -31.76
N LEU A 382 -24.72 12.21 -31.82
CA LEU A 382 -24.64 11.15 -32.82
C LEU A 382 -24.70 9.77 -32.15
N GLY A 383 -25.73 9.01 -32.46
CA GLY A 383 -25.87 7.61 -32.06
C GLY A 383 -25.26 6.67 -33.10
N LEU A 384 -24.43 5.73 -32.64
CA LEU A 384 -23.89 4.64 -33.43
C LEU A 384 -24.54 3.33 -32.95
N GLY A 385 -25.24 2.67 -33.84
CA GLY A 385 -25.93 1.41 -33.57
C GLY A 385 -25.94 0.51 -34.79
N ASP A 386 -26.65 -0.60 -34.64
CA ASP A 386 -26.79 -1.61 -35.68
C ASP A 386 -28.22 -2.14 -35.66
N ARG A 387 -28.93 -1.99 -36.78
CA ARG A 387 -30.36 -2.37 -36.89
C ARG A 387 -30.62 -3.87 -36.78
N ARG A 388 -29.56 -4.70 -36.79
CA ARG A 388 -29.68 -6.13 -36.54
C ARG A 388 -30.04 -6.45 -35.09
N PHE A 389 -29.90 -5.48 -34.17
CA PHE A 389 -30.26 -5.61 -32.76
C PHE A 389 -31.61 -4.95 -32.48
N ASN A 390 -32.36 -5.48 -31.52
CA ASN A 390 -33.71 -5.01 -31.19
C ASN A 390 -33.73 -3.55 -30.70
N HIS A 391 -32.67 -3.14 -29.99
CA HIS A 391 -32.55 -1.82 -29.37
C HIS A 391 -31.60 -0.91 -30.15
N PHE A 392 -32.01 -0.55 -31.38
CA PHE A 392 -31.22 0.32 -32.26
C PHE A 392 -30.95 1.69 -31.63
N CYS A 393 -29.68 2.02 -31.43
CA CYS A 393 -29.19 3.29 -30.87
C CYS A 393 -29.73 3.67 -29.47
N GLU A 394 -30.16 2.70 -28.66
CA GLU A 394 -30.83 2.99 -27.39
C GLU A 394 -29.94 3.75 -26.38
N ALA A 395 -28.62 3.53 -26.41
CA ALA A 395 -27.71 4.30 -25.58
C ALA A 395 -27.77 5.80 -25.92
N ALA A 396 -27.91 6.17 -27.19
CA ALA A 396 -28.05 7.56 -27.61
C ALA A 396 -29.40 8.15 -27.13
N ASN A 397 -30.48 7.38 -27.16
CA ASN A 397 -31.79 7.81 -26.62
C ASN A 397 -31.73 8.11 -25.12
N GLN A 398 -31.00 7.28 -24.36
CA GLN A 398 -30.78 7.51 -22.92
C GLN A 398 -30.02 8.83 -22.67
N PHE A 399 -28.96 9.09 -23.46
CA PHE A 399 -28.22 10.35 -23.37
C PHE A 399 -29.07 11.55 -23.80
N HIS A 400 -29.84 11.44 -24.87
CA HIS A 400 -30.77 12.49 -25.30
C HIS A 400 -31.72 12.87 -24.16
N THR A 401 -32.42 11.88 -23.59
CA THR A 401 -33.35 12.10 -22.49
C THR A 401 -32.68 12.77 -21.30
N ALA A 402 -31.50 12.28 -20.89
CA ALA A 402 -30.77 12.82 -19.76
C ALA A 402 -30.25 14.26 -20.00
N LEU A 403 -29.80 14.57 -21.22
CA LEU A 403 -29.34 15.91 -21.60
C LEU A 403 -30.49 16.93 -21.63
N THR A 404 -31.61 16.55 -22.23
CA THR A 404 -32.81 17.40 -22.28
C THR A 404 -33.35 17.67 -20.88
N ASN A 405 -33.39 16.65 -20.01
CA ASN A 405 -33.80 16.82 -18.61
C ASN A 405 -32.85 17.72 -17.81
N ALA A 406 -31.58 17.80 -18.21
CA ALA A 406 -30.59 18.68 -17.60
C ALA A 406 -30.62 20.11 -18.17
N GLY A 407 -31.51 20.42 -19.12
CA GLY A 407 -31.64 21.77 -19.71
C GLY A 407 -30.74 22.06 -20.92
N ALA A 408 -30.00 21.06 -21.43
CA ALA A 408 -29.19 21.24 -22.63
C ALA A 408 -30.07 21.42 -23.88
N THR A 409 -29.66 22.30 -24.79
CA THR A 409 -30.35 22.52 -26.07
C THR A 409 -29.72 21.63 -27.15
N LEU A 410 -30.49 20.73 -27.74
CA LEU A 410 -30.03 19.98 -28.91
C LEU A 410 -30.04 20.88 -30.15
N ARG A 411 -28.89 21.00 -30.82
CA ARG A 411 -28.76 21.82 -32.04
C ARG A 411 -29.63 21.29 -33.18
N HIS A 412 -29.75 19.97 -33.26
CA HIS A 412 -30.59 19.25 -34.21
C HIS A 412 -31.06 17.94 -33.55
N PRO A 413 -32.10 17.27 -34.09
CA PRO A 413 -32.47 15.94 -33.63
C PRO A 413 -31.27 14.98 -33.59
N PRO A 414 -31.23 14.01 -32.65
CA PRO A 414 -30.16 13.02 -32.61
C PRO A 414 -30.05 12.29 -33.94
N VAL A 415 -28.85 12.24 -34.52
CA VAL A 415 -28.62 11.48 -35.75
C VAL A 415 -28.20 10.07 -35.38
N LEU A 416 -28.98 9.09 -35.84
CA LEU A 416 -28.79 7.67 -35.54
C LEU A 416 -28.25 6.96 -36.78
N VAL A 417 -27.04 6.44 -36.68
CA VAL A 417 -26.33 5.78 -37.77
C VAL A 417 -26.39 4.27 -37.60
N ASP A 418 -26.72 3.58 -38.68
CA ASP A 418 -26.62 2.13 -38.81
C ASP A 418 -25.25 1.73 -39.41
N GLY A 419 -24.39 1.10 -38.63
CA GLY A 419 -23.11 0.58 -39.10
C GLY A 419 -22.03 1.65 -39.39
N LYS A 420 -21.35 1.56 -40.55
CA LYS A 420 -20.23 2.46 -40.89
C LYS A 420 -20.74 3.78 -41.50
N PRO A 421 -20.51 4.92 -40.85
CA PRO A 421 -21.02 6.21 -41.31
C PRO A 421 -20.11 6.73 -42.43
N LYS A 422 -20.54 6.62 -43.69
CA LYS A 422 -19.84 7.28 -44.82
C LYS A 422 -20.63 8.48 -45.37
N GLU A 423 -21.93 8.35 -45.58
CA GLU A 423 -22.76 9.43 -46.16
C GLU A 423 -23.53 10.22 -45.10
N GLN A 424 -24.26 9.54 -44.21
CA GLN A 424 -24.99 10.14 -43.07
C GLN A 424 -24.08 10.94 -42.10
N TRP A 425 -22.79 10.65 -42.11
CA TRP A 425 -21.76 11.40 -41.38
C TRP A 425 -21.59 12.84 -41.87
N ARG A 426 -21.49 13.03 -43.20
CA ARG A 426 -21.15 14.33 -43.78
C ARG A 426 -22.29 15.32 -43.63
N GLU A 427 -23.52 14.84 -43.69
CA GLU A 427 -24.72 15.64 -43.44
C GLU A 427 -24.81 16.09 -41.98
N TRP A 428 -24.57 15.18 -41.02
CA TRP A 428 -24.52 15.53 -39.59
C TRP A 428 -23.38 16.51 -39.29
N LEU A 429 -22.21 16.29 -39.89
CA LEU A 429 -21.06 17.16 -39.70
C LEU A 429 -21.33 18.56 -40.26
N GLN A 430 -21.91 18.68 -41.45
CA GLN A 430 -22.31 19.99 -41.99
C GLN A 430 -23.33 20.70 -41.09
N ALA A 431 -24.34 19.98 -40.58
CA ALA A 431 -25.35 20.53 -39.67
C ALA A 431 -24.81 20.88 -38.27
N SER A 432 -23.78 20.17 -37.80
CA SER A 432 -23.12 20.43 -36.52
C SER A 432 -22.13 21.61 -36.60
N LEU A 433 -21.65 21.91 -37.81
CA LEU A 433 -20.64 22.94 -38.10
C LEU A 433 -21.22 24.27 -38.61
N SER A 434 -22.47 24.29 -39.09
CA SER A 434 -23.26 25.52 -39.29
C SER A 434 -23.78 26.06 -37.96
#